data_AF-A0A1I0MVH5-F1
#
_entry.id   AF-A0A1I0MVH5-F1
#
_cell.length_a   1.000
_cell.length_b   1.000
_cell.length_c   1.000
_cell.angle_alpha   90.00
_cell.angle_beta   90.00
_cell.angle_gamma   90.00
#
_symmetry.space_group_name_H-M   'P 1'
#
loop_
_entity.id
_entity.type
_entity.pdbx_description
1 polymer ?
#
loop_
_entity_poly.entity_id
_entity_poly.type
_entity_poly.pdbx_seq_one_letter_code
_entity_poly.pdbx_strand_id
1 'polypeptide(L)'
;MTIDGSALAKLFNAIGYQAVWFALVVGAARGDTGWALLAAAVFVAIQVALGGRFVAELKVLGLALLCGLIVDGVPSLAGWWRYASPSPSLPPGGAPVWILALWLCFATTLSRSLSFLRRRRGVAAVLGAIGGPMAYLAAARGWNAVVLPEHPYPAVAWLAVGWAIALPVLSHVATATATTLPKARSDRT
;
A
#
# COMPACT_ATOMS: atom_id res chain seq x y z
N MET A 1 16.61 -15.87 24.41
CA MET A 1 16.19 -14.87 23.40
C MET A 1 14.67 -14.99 23.25
N THR A 2 13.91 -14.29 24.08
CA THR A 2 12.45 -14.26 24.03
C THR A 2 12.04 -13.37 22.86
N ILE A 3 11.50 -13.95 21.79
CA ILE A 3 10.89 -13.14 20.72
C ILE A 3 9.62 -12.55 21.32
N ASP A 4 9.58 -11.23 21.45
CA ASP A 4 8.39 -10.51 21.89
C ASP A 4 7.22 -10.86 20.96
N GLY A 5 6.06 -11.22 21.51
CA GLY A 5 4.87 -11.56 20.72
C GLY A 5 4.46 -10.46 19.74
N SER A 6 4.84 -9.20 20.02
CA SER A 6 4.64 -8.06 19.12
C SER A 6 5.55 -8.09 17.89
N ALA A 7 6.79 -8.59 18.02
CA ALA A 7 7.72 -8.74 16.90
C ALA A 7 7.26 -9.85 15.94
N LEU A 8 6.78 -10.96 16.50
CA LEU A 8 6.23 -12.06 15.73
C LEU A 8 5.01 -11.62 14.91
N ALA A 9 4.09 -10.86 15.51
CA ALA A 9 2.92 -10.32 14.81
C ALA A 9 3.29 -9.37 13.65
N LYS A 10 4.31 -8.53 13.84
CA LYS A 10 4.83 -7.65 12.77
C LYS A 10 5.44 -8.46 11.62
N LEU A 11 6.17 -9.52 11.95
CA LEU A 11 6.77 -10.40 10.95
C LEU A 11 5.70 -11.14 10.13
N PHE A 12 4.69 -11.71 10.78
CA PHE A 12 3.56 -12.35 10.08
C PHE A 12 2.84 -11.39 9.14
N ASN A 13 2.63 -10.13 9.56
CA ASN A 13 2.03 -9.11 8.69
C ASN A 13 2.93 -8.79 7.49
N ALA A 14 4.24 -8.66 7.69
CA ALA A 14 5.20 -8.40 6.61
C ALA A 14 5.26 -9.55 5.61
N ILE A 15 5.33 -10.80 6.09
CA ILE A 15 5.33 -12.00 5.24
C ILE A 15 4.01 -12.12 4.48
N GLY A 16 2.87 -11.92 5.16
CA GLY A 16 1.55 -11.97 4.52
C GLY A 16 1.39 -10.91 3.44
N TYR A 17 1.83 -9.67 3.71
CA TYR A 17 1.85 -8.61 2.71
C TYR A 17 2.73 -8.99 1.52
N GLN A 18 3.93 -9.51 1.77
CA GLN A 18 4.84 -9.89 0.69
C GLN A 18 4.27 -11.04 -0.17
N ALA A 19 3.60 -12.01 0.44
CA ALA A 19 2.93 -13.11 -0.28
C ALA A 19 1.81 -12.58 -1.19
N VAL A 20 0.96 -11.68 -0.67
CA VAL A 20 -0.10 -11.03 -1.46
C VAL A 20 0.47 -10.11 -2.54
N TRP A 21 1.58 -9.44 -2.25
CA TRP A 21 2.29 -8.62 -3.24
C TRP A 21 2.71 -9.46 -4.44
N PHE A 22 3.36 -10.60 -4.18
CA PHE A 22 3.75 -11.54 -5.24
C PHE A 22 2.53 -12.09 -5.97
N ALA A 23 1.46 -12.43 -5.25
CA ALA A 23 0.24 -12.91 -5.87
C ALA A 23 -0.35 -11.91 -6.88
N LEU A 24 -0.46 -10.64 -6.48
CA LEU A 24 -0.99 -9.58 -7.34
C LEU A 24 -0.08 -9.29 -8.54
N VAL A 25 1.25 -9.21 -8.33
CA VAL A 25 2.22 -8.95 -9.41
C VAL A 25 2.27 -10.10 -10.41
N VAL A 26 2.36 -11.34 -9.94
CA VAL A 26 2.41 -12.53 -10.80
C VAL A 26 1.07 -12.76 -11.50
N GLY A 27 -0.05 -12.60 -10.78
CA GLY A 27 -1.39 -12.69 -11.36
C GLY A 27 -1.60 -11.65 -12.46
N ALA A 28 -1.20 -10.40 -12.21
CA ALA A 28 -1.24 -9.34 -13.21
C ALA A 28 -0.34 -9.62 -14.42
N ALA A 29 0.86 -10.14 -14.21
CA ALA A 29 1.76 -10.52 -15.30
C ALA A 29 1.18 -11.65 -16.18
N ARG A 30 0.41 -12.57 -15.59
CA ARG A 30 -0.18 -13.72 -16.29
C ARG A 30 -1.53 -13.44 -16.95
N GLY A 31 -2.11 -12.26 -16.75
CA GLY A 31 -3.47 -11.97 -17.23
C GLY A 31 -4.59 -12.52 -16.34
N ASP A 32 -4.27 -13.24 -15.26
CA ASP A 32 -5.25 -13.83 -14.34
C ASP A 32 -5.11 -13.19 -12.94
N THR A 33 -5.86 -12.11 -12.74
CA THR A 33 -5.88 -11.37 -11.48
C THR A 33 -6.93 -11.88 -10.50
N GLY A 34 -7.81 -12.81 -10.88
CA GLY A 34 -9.00 -13.16 -10.09
C GLY A 34 -8.66 -13.73 -8.71
N TRP A 35 -7.81 -14.77 -8.68
CA TRP A 35 -7.36 -15.39 -7.44
C TRP A 35 -6.48 -14.45 -6.59
N ALA A 36 -5.69 -13.60 -7.24
CA ALA A 36 -4.81 -12.66 -6.57
C ALA A 36 -5.60 -11.54 -5.88
N LEU A 37 -6.65 -11.04 -6.54
CA LEU A 37 -7.61 -10.10 -5.97
C LEU A 37 -8.37 -10.70 -4.79
N LEU A 38 -8.76 -11.98 -4.88
CA LEU A 38 -9.39 -12.68 -3.76
C LEU A 38 -8.44 -12.78 -2.56
N ALA A 39 -7.17 -13.16 -2.79
CA ALA A 39 -6.16 -13.22 -1.74
C ALA A 39 -5.93 -11.84 -1.09
N ALA A 40 -5.89 -10.78 -1.90
CA ALA A 40 -5.78 -9.40 -1.44
C ALA A 40 -6.97 -8.97 -0.58
N ALA A 41 -8.19 -9.28 -1.02
CA ALA A 41 -9.42 -8.97 -0.29
C ALA A 41 -9.47 -9.69 1.06
N VAL A 42 -9.13 -10.99 1.08
CA VAL A 42 -9.04 -11.78 2.32
C VAL A 42 -7.99 -11.19 3.26
N PHE A 43 -6.81 -10.84 2.74
CA PHE A 43 -5.77 -10.22 3.55
C PHE A 43 -6.24 -8.92 4.18
N VAL A 44 -6.82 -8.00 3.40
CA VAL A 44 -7.35 -6.73 3.92
C VAL A 44 -8.44 -6.98 4.97
N ALA A 45 -9.38 -7.89 4.70
CA ALA A 45 -10.45 -8.23 5.64
C ALA A 45 -9.90 -8.74 6.98
N ILE A 46 -8.92 -9.65 6.95
CA ILE A 46 -8.23 -10.13 8.16
C ILE A 46 -7.56 -8.98 8.90
N GLN A 47 -6.83 -8.10 8.20
CA GLN A 47 -6.12 -7.01 8.85
C GLN A 47 -7.05 -6.00 9.52
N VAL A 48 -8.16 -5.67 8.84
CA VAL A 48 -9.20 -4.78 9.36
C VAL A 48 -9.91 -5.41 10.56
N ALA A 49 -10.30 -6.69 10.47
CA ALA A 49 -10.95 -7.41 11.57
C ALA A 49 -10.07 -7.47 12.82
N LEU A 50 -8.77 -7.74 12.64
CA LEU A 50 -7.80 -7.75 13.73
C LEU A 50 -7.48 -6.35 14.27
N GLY A 51 -7.88 -5.27 13.57
CA GLY A 51 -7.46 -3.89 13.85
C GLY A 51 -8.26 -3.24 14.98
N GLY A 52 -9.45 -3.78 15.31
CA GLY A 52 -10.31 -3.28 16.38
C GLY A 52 -10.87 -1.86 16.18
N ARG A 53 -10.53 -1.17 15.08
CA ARG A 53 -10.89 0.22 14.80
C ARG A 53 -11.35 0.40 13.35
N PHE A 54 -12.49 -0.21 13.02
CA PHE A 54 -13.00 -0.29 11.66
C PHE A 54 -13.04 1.05 10.90
N VAL A 55 -13.62 2.11 11.50
CA VAL A 55 -13.72 3.43 10.86
C VAL A 55 -12.35 4.07 10.59
N ALA A 56 -11.37 3.80 11.46
CA ALA A 56 -9.99 4.27 11.28
C ALA A 56 -9.34 3.65 10.05
N GLU A 57 -9.44 2.33 9.97
CA GLU A 57 -8.90 1.54 8.87
C GLU A 57 -9.55 1.98 7.56
N LEU A 58 -10.87 2.14 7.51
CA LEU A 58 -11.56 2.61 6.30
C LEU A 58 -11.07 3.98 5.81
N LYS A 59 -10.75 4.92 6.71
CA LYS A 59 -10.19 6.23 6.30
C LYS A 59 -8.83 6.08 5.64
N VAL A 60 -7.97 5.24 6.19
CA VAL A 60 -6.63 4.97 5.65
C VAL A 60 -6.73 4.22 4.32
N LEU A 61 -7.64 3.24 4.21
CA LEU A 61 -7.91 2.52 2.96
C LEU A 61 -8.46 3.45 1.86
N GLY A 62 -9.40 4.33 2.19
CA GLY A 62 -9.95 5.31 1.25
C GLY A 62 -8.88 6.28 0.75
N LEU A 63 -8.00 6.75 1.64
CA LEU A 63 -6.87 7.59 1.26
C LEU A 63 -5.85 6.85 0.40
N ALA A 64 -5.61 5.56 0.69
CA ALA A 64 -4.73 4.73 -0.13
C ALA A 64 -5.26 4.53 -1.55
N LEU A 65 -6.58 4.36 -1.70
CA LEU A 65 -7.22 4.33 -3.02
C LEU A 65 -7.05 5.65 -3.75
N LEU A 66 -7.27 6.79 -3.08
CA LEU A 66 -7.05 8.10 -3.69
C LEU A 66 -5.59 8.28 -4.14
N CYS A 67 -4.63 7.90 -3.29
CA CYS A 67 -3.22 7.91 -3.64
C CYS A 67 -2.94 7.03 -4.86
N GLY A 68 -3.47 5.80 -4.92
CA GLY A 68 -3.30 4.92 -6.07
C GLY A 68 -3.94 5.46 -7.35
N LEU A 69 -5.13 6.05 -7.26
CA LEU A 69 -5.77 6.69 -8.41
C LEU A 69 -4.94 7.85 -8.98
N ILE A 70 -4.26 8.60 -8.12
CA ILE A 70 -3.39 9.71 -8.54
C ILE A 70 -2.05 9.18 -9.05
N VAL A 71 -1.35 8.37 -8.24
CA VAL A 71 0.02 7.91 -8.50
C VAL A 71 0.07 6.94 -9.67
N ASP A 72 -0.93 6.06 -9.81
CA ASP A 72 -1.00 5.05 -10.87
C ASP A 72 -1.97 5.42 -11.98
N GLY A 73 -3.13 5.97 -11.61
CA GLY A 73 -4.19 6.24 -12.57
C GLY A 73 -3.86 7.38 -13.52
N VAL A 74 -3.30 8.49 -13.02
CA VAL A 74 -2.96 9.65 -13.87
C VAL A 74 -1.89 9.29 -14.92
N PRO A 75 -0.75 8.67 -14.56
CA PRO A 75 0.24 8.25 -15.56
C PRO A 75 -0.28 7.19 -16.53
N SER A 76 -1.12 6.25 -16.06
CA SER A 76 -1.73 5.24 -16.91
C SER A 76 -2.66 5.86 -17.96
N LEU A 77 -3.52 6.81 -17.55
CA LEU A 77 -4.38 7.57 -18.47
C LEU A 77 -3.58 8.43 -19.45
N ALA A 78 -2.47 9.01 -18.99
CA ALA A 78 -1.57 9.80 -19.82
C ALA A 78 -0.66 8.94 -20.73
N GLY A 79 -0.72 7.60 -20.62
CA GLY A 79 0.09 6.68 -21.40
C GLY A 79 1.58 6.68 -21.04
N TRP A 80 1.94 7.16 -19.85
CA TRP A 80 3.35 7.22 -19.39
C TRP A 80 3.92 5.82 -19.14
N TRP A 81 3.08 4.86 -18.76
CA TRP A 81 3.39 3.44 -18.69
C TRP A 81 2.13 2.60 -18.91
N ARG A 82 2.29 1.28 -19.00
CA ARG A 82 1.19 0.34 -19.15
C ARG A 82 1.27 -0.78 -18.12
N TYR A 83 0.13 -1.39 -17.81
CA TYR A 83 0.07 -2.60 -17.00
C TYR A 83 -0.23 -3.82 -17.88
N ALA A 84 0.33 -4.98 -17.54
CA ALA A 84 0.07 -6.23 -18.27
C ALA A 84 -1.41 -6.64 -18.22
N SER A 85 -2.03 -6.47 -17.05
CA SER A 85 -3.48 -6.58 -16.86
C SER A 85 -4.08 -5.19 -16.60
N PRO A 86 -4.50 -4.44 -17.64
CA PRO A 86 -5.00 -3.08 -17.50
C PRO A 86 -6.50 -3.00 -17.11
N SER A 87 -7.21 -4.13 -17.14
CA SER A 87 -8.65 -4.21 -16.89
C SER A 87 -8.96 -5.28 -15.82
N PRO A 88 -9.96 -5.06 -14.95
CA PRO A 88 -10.74 -3.82 -14.79
C PRO A 88 -9.88 -2.68 -14.23
N SER A 89 -10.20 -1.42 -14.56
CA SER A 89 -9.52 -0.21 -14.09
C SER A 89 -10.50 0.89 -13.67
N LEU A 90 -10.02 1.80 -12.81
CA LEU A 90 -10.79 2.95 -12.31
C LEU A 90 -10.03 4.27 -12.55
N PRO A 91 -10.60 5.23 -13.31
CA PRO A 91 -11.63 5.02 -14.34
C PRO A 91 -11.11 4.06 -15.45
N PRO A 92 -11.92 3.68 -16.46
CA PRO A 92 -11.41 2.88 -17.58
C PRO A 92 -10.15 3.49 -18.21
N GLY A 93 -9.06 2.71 -18.27
CA GLY A 93 -7.74 3.16 -18.74
C GLY A 93 -6.83 3.76 -17.65
N GLY A 94 -7.38 4.03 -16.46
CA GLY A 94 -6.65 4.48 -15.28
C GLY A 94 -6.03 3.33 -14.48
N ALA A 95 -6.09 3.42 -13.15
CA ALA A 95 -5.42 2.47 -12.28
C ALA A 95 -6.14 1.10 -12.32
N PRO A 96 -5.46 0.00 -12.67
CA PRO A 96 -6.06 -1.33 -12.60
C PRO A 96 -6.50 -1.72 -11.19
N VAL A 97 -7.56 -2.51 -11.07
CA VAL A 97 -8.07 -2.91 -9.74
C VAL A 97 -7.02 -3.69 -8.94
N TRP A 98 -6.12 -4.43 -9.59
CA TRP A 98 -5.05 -5.14 -8.89
C TRP A 98 -3.98 -4.20 -8.30
N ILE A 99 -3.68 -3.07 -8.94
CA ILE A 99 -2.74 -2.09 -8.37
C ILE A 99 -3.41 -1.36 -7.21
N LEU A 100 -4.71 -1.04 -7.32
CA LEU A 100 -5.49 -0.48 -6.22
C LEU A 100 -5.61 -1.44 -5.03
N ALA A 101 -5.73 -2.74 -5.29
CA ALA A 101 -5.68 -3.76 -4.25
C ALA A 101 -4.32 -3.80 -3.54
N LEU A 102 -3.21 -3.63 -4.27
CA LEU A 102 -1.88 -3.49 -3.67
C LEU A 102 -1.81 -2.28 -2.73
N TRP A 103 -2.35 -1.13 -3.14
CA TRP A 103 -2.45 0.06 -2.28
C TRP A 103 -3.24 -0.21 -0.99
N LEU A 104 -4.38 -0.90 -1.09
CA LEU A 104 -5.17 -1.30 0.07
C LEU A 104 -4.39 -2.24 1.00
N CYS A 105 -3.78 -3.29 0.46
CA CYS A 105 -2.97 -4.22 1.25
C CYS A 105 -1.81 -3.49 1.93
N PHE A 106 -1.10 -2.62 1.22
CA PHE A 106 0.00 -1.83 1.75
C PHE A 106 -0.46 -0.92 2.90
N ALA A 107 -1.59 -0.24 2.73
CA ALA A 107 -2.13 0.65 3.73
C ALA A 107 -2.39 -0.04 5.08
N THR A 108 -2.85 -1.30 5.08
CA THR A 108 -3.04 -2.08 6.31
C THR A 108 -1.72 -2.39 7.05
N THR A 109 -0.57 -2.35 6.36
CA THR A 109 0.75 -2.56 7.00
C THR A 109 1.19 -1.34 7.83
N LEU A 110 0.69 -0.14 7.50
CA LEU A 110 1.01 1.11 8.20
C LEU A 110 0.49 1.15 9.63
N SER A 111 -0.66 0.53 9.89
CA SER A 111 -1.21 0.35 11.23
C SER A 111 -0.45 -0.70 12.06
N ARG A 112 0.40 -1.53 11.42
CA ARG A 112 1.00 -2.73 12.00
C ARG A 112 2.53 -2.70 11.93
N SER A 113 3.13 -3.39 10.96
CA SER A 113 4.57 -3.58 10.79
C SER A 113 5.30 -2.25 10.58
N LEU A 114 4.66 -1.27 9.94
CA LEU A 114 5.21 0.05 9.67
C LEU A 114 4.70 1.14 10.63
N SER A 115 4.10 0.75 11.76
CA SER A 115 3.58 1.69 12.77
C SER A 115 4.63 2.63 13.36
N PHE A 116 5.93 2.34 13.22
CA PHE A 116 7.00 3.24 13.65
C PHE A 116 7.15 4.49 12.75
N LEU A 117 6.70 4.43 11.49
CA LEU A 117 6.79 5.55 10.53
C LEU A 117 5.84 6.71 10.89
N ARG A 118 4.78 6.40 11.63
CA ARG A 118 3.78 7.33 12.17
C ARG A 118 4.35 8.60 12.79
N ARG A 119 5.50 8.50 13.49
CA ARG A 119 6.16 9.62 14.19
C ARG A 119 7.34 10.22 13.43
N ARG A 120 7.73 9.65 12.28
CA ARG A 120 8.96 9.98 11.55
C ARG A 120 8.66 10.29 10.08
N ARG A 121 7.96 11.40 9.82
CA ARG A 121 7.53 11.80 8.47
C ARG A 121 8.66 11.88 7.45
N GLY A 122 9.84 12.39 7.84
CA GLY A 122 11.01 12.42 6.96
C GLY A 122 11.51 11.03 6.58
N VAL A 123 11.54 10.08 7.52
CA VAL A 123 11.91 8.68 7.24
C VAL A 123 10.87 8.04 6.32
N ALA A 124 9.57 8.28 6.57
CA ALA A 124 8.51 7.82 5.70
C ALA A 124 8.65 8.37 4.26
N ALA A 125 9.04 9.64 4.10
CA ALA A 125 9.23 10.24 2.79
C ALA A 125 10.40 9.60 2.04
N VAL A 126 11.55 9.42 2.70
CA VAL A 126 12.74 8.80 2.10
C VAL A 126 12.47 7.33 1.75
N LEU A 127 11.83 6.57 2.64
CA LEU A 127 11.47 5.19 2.35
C LEU A 127 10.45 5.07 1.22
N GLY A 128 9.52 6.02 1.11
CA GLY A 128 8.57 6.07 -0.01
C GLY A 128 9.29 6.37 -1.32
N ALA A 129 10.14 7.40 -1.32
CA ALA A 129 10.91 7.84 -2.48
C ALA A 129 11.80 6.73 -3.08
N ILE A 130 12.27 5.80 -2.25
CA ILE A 130 13.15 4.71 -2.66
C ILE A 130 12.36 3.42 -2.86
N GLY A 131 11.63 2.99 -1.82
CA GLY A 131 10.92 1.72 -1.79
C GLY A 131 9.77 1.64 -2.80
N GLY A 132 9.06 2.75 -3.02
CA GLY A 132 8.00 2.85 -4.03
C GLY A 132 8.54 2.53 -5.42
N PRO A 133 9.44 3.35 -5.99
CA PRO A 133 10.03 3.07 -7.30
C PRO A 133 10.69 1.69 -7.41
N MET A 134 11.38 1.22 -6.36
CA MET A 134 11.98 -0.12 -6.37
C MET A 134 10.94 -1.23 -6.53
N ALA A 135 9.78 -1.12 -5.88
CA ALA A 135 8.70 -2.11 -6.02
C ALA A 135 8.17 -2.15 -7.47
N TYR A 136 8.02 -0.98 -8.12
CA TYR A 136 7.57 -0.90 -9.51
C TYR A 136 8.62 -1.42 -10.48
N LEU A 137 9.89 -1.09 -10.26
CA LEU A 137 11.00 -1.63 -11.06
C LEU A 137 11.12 -3.15 -10.90
N ALA A 138 10.87 -3.68 -9.71
CA ALA A 138 10.83 -5.13 -9.47
C ALA A 138 9.66 -5.80 -10.20
N ALA A 139 8.46 -5.20 -10.14
CA ALA A 139 7.30 -5.69 -10.88
C ALA A 139 7.50 -5.61 -12.41
N ALA A 140 8.15 -4.55 -12.89
CA ALA A 140 8.47 -4.36 -14.30
C ALA A 140 9.51 -5.36 -14.79
N ARG A 141 10.68 -5.44 -14.13
CA ARG A 141 11.80 -6.26 -14.59
C ARG A 141 11.69 -7.73 -14.23
N GLY A 142 11.03 -8.06 -13.13
CA GLY A 142 10.91 -9.44 -12.64
C GLY A 142 9.78 -10.22 -13.31
N TRP A 143 8.65 -9.57 -13.58
CA TRP A 143 7.44 -10.24 -14.08
C TRP A 143 6.77 -9.53 -15.26
N ASN A 144 7.27 -8.37 -15.71
CA ASN A 144 6.61 -7.55 -16.73
C ASN A 144 5.16 -7.16 -16.37
N ALA A 145 4.83 -7.09 -15.08
CA ALA A 145 3.49 -6.66 -14.63
C ALA A 145 3.25 -5.16 -14.91
N VAL A 146 4.34 -4.38 -14.95
CA VAL A 146 4.37 -2.97 -15.35
C VAL A 146 5.32 -2.83 -16.54
N VAL A 147 4.86 -2.24 -17.63
CA VAL A 147 5.65 -1.98 -18.84
C VAL A 147 6.02 -0.50 -18.83
N LEU A 148 7.28 -0.22 -18.48
CA LEU A 148 7.86 1.12 -18.49
C LEU A 148 8.36 1.48 -19.89
N PRO A 149 8.42 2.79 -20.23
CA PRO A 149 8.97 3.24 -21.51
C PRO A 149 10.49 3.04 -21.56
N GLU A 150 11.05 3.12 -22.77
CA GLU A 150 12.50 2.97 -23.03
C GLU A 150 13.35 3.95 -22.20
N HIS A 151 12.83 5.18 -22.00
CA HIS A 151 13.41 6.16 -21.08
C HIS A 151 12.57 6.22 -19.78
N PRO A 152 12.83 5.37 -18.77
CA PRO A 152 11.98 5.23 -17.60
C PRO A 152 12.17 6.33 -16.57
N TYR A 153 13.17 7.20 -16.70
CA TYR A 153 13.54 8.17 -15.66
C TYR A 153 12.40 9.10 -15.23
N PRO A 154 11.57 9.66 -16.13
CA PRO A 154 10.42 10.49 -15.73
C PRO A 154 9.36 9.69 -14.97
N ALA A 155 9.08 8.45 -15.39
CA ALA A 155 8.15 7.55 -14.71
C ALA A 155 8.65 7.19 -13.30
N VAL A 156 9.94 6.86 -13.18
CA VAL A 156 10.59 6.57 -11.89
C VAL A 156 10.60 7.80 -10.98
N ALA A 157 10.85 8.99 -11.51
CA ALA A 157 10.81 10.23 -10.75
C ALA A 157 9.38 10.54 -10.24
N TRP A 158 8.36 10.35 -11.08
CA TRP A 158 6.97 10.46 -10.67
C TRP A 158 6.62 9.50 -9.54
N LEU A 159 7.00 8.23 -9.68
CA LEU A 159 6.81 7.23 -8.61
C LEU A 159 7.54 7.65 -7.33
N ALA A 160 8.76 8.16 -7.43
CA ALA A 160 9.54 8.60 -6.28
C ALA A 160 8.84 9.74 -5.53
N VAL A 161 8.39 10.76 -6.26
CA VAL A 161 7.68 11.92 -5.69
C VAL A 161 6.32 11.50 -5.13
N GLY A 162 5.55 10.71 -5.89
CA GLY A 162 4.23 10.21 -5.48
C GLY A 162 4.30 9.42 -4.19
N TRP A 163 5.24 8.47 -4.09
CA TRP A 163 5.43 7.67 -2.88
C TRP A 163 6.07 8.45 -1.73
N ALA A 164 6.97 9.40 -2.00
CA ALA A 164 7.54 10.29 -0.99
C ALA A 164 6.47 11.13 -0.28
N ILE A 165 5.37 11.46 -0.96
CA ILE A 165 4.23 12.19 -0.40
C ILE A 165 3.22 11.22 0.21
N ALA A 166 2.84 10.17 -0.52
CA ALA A 166 1.80 9.23 -0.11
C ALA A 166 2.15 8.53 1.20
N LEU A 167 3.40 8.06 1.36
CA LEU A 167 3.77 7.28 2.54
C LEU A 167 3.69 8.09 3.86
N PRO A 168 4.24 9.33 3.96
CA PRO A 168 4.01 10.18 5.12
C PRO A 168 2.55 10.51 5.37
N VAL A 169 1.78 10.80 4.32
CA VAL A 169 0.35 11.17 4.41
C VAL A 169 -0.47 10.01 4.98
N LEU A 170 -0.32 8.82 4.40
CA LEU A 170 -0.99 7.61 4.87
C LEU A 170 -0.57 7.25 6.30
N SER A 171 0.73 7.33 6.60
CA SER A 171 1.26 7.08 7.95
C SER A 171 0.70 8.06 8.99
N HIS A 172 0.48 9.32 8.61
CA HIS A 172 -0.08 10.32 9.50
C HIS A 172 -1.55 10.06 9.82
N VAL A 173 -2.37 9.68 8.83
CA VAL A 173 -3.79 9.36 9.05
C VAL A 173 -3.95 8.06 9.84
N ALA A 174 -3.08 7.07 9.61
CA ALA A 174 -2.97 5.90 10.47
C ALA A 174 -2.62 6.25 11.93
N THR A 175 -2.04 7.44 12.17
CA THR A 175 -1.67 7.93 13.51
C THR A 175 -2.76 8.67 14.25
N ALA A 176 -3.45 9.59 13.57
CA ALA A 176 -4.53 10.39 14.15
C ALA A 176 -5.62 9.49 14.74
N THR A 177 -5.74 8.29 14.20
CA THR A 177 -6.69 7.30 14.65
C THR A 177 -6.12 6.30 15.65
N ALA A 178 -5.11 6.67 16.43
CA ALA A 178 -4.65 5.92 17.61
C ALA A 178 -4.99 6.63 18.94
N THR A 179 -5.16 7.95 18.93
CA THR A 179 -5.12 8.80 20.15
C THR A 179 -6.50 9.29 20.59
N THR A 180 -7.44 8.37 20.83
CA THR A 180 -8.70 8.69 21.51
C THR A 180 -9.07 7.56 22.45
N LEU A 181 -8.37 7.50 23.57
CA LEU A 181 -8.98 7.03 24.81
C LEU A 181 -9.27 8.30 25.63
N PRO A 182 -10.51 8.53 26.07
CA PRO A 182 -10.75 9.47 27.16
C PRO A 182 -9.86 9.04 28.32
N LYS A 183 -8.97 9.93 28.76
CA LYS A 183 -8.23 9.73 30.02
C LYS A 183 -9.31 9.55 31.08
N ALA A 184 -9.48 8.33 31.59
CA ALA A 184 -10.43 8.05 32.65
C ALA A 184 -10.14 9.04 33.76
N ARG A 185 -11.17 9.85 34.07
CA ARG A 185 -11.12 10.88 35.09
C ARG A 185 -10.95 10.17 36.43
N SER A 186 -9.69 10.00 36.84
CA SER A 186 -9.31 9.79 38.22
C SER A 186 -9.49 11.14 38.92
N ASP A 187 -10.74 11.50 39.19
CA ASP A 187 -11.08 12.39 40.30
C ASP A 187 -11.58 11.44 41.39
N ARG A 188 -10.70 11.07 42.33
CA ARG A 188 -10.40 11.76 43.59
C ARG A 188 -11.57 11.64 44.59
N THR A 189 -11.17 11.07 45.74
CA THR A 189 -11.72 11.13 47.11
C THR A 189 -13.03 10.42 47.36
#